data_AF-A0A524IE50-F1
#
_entry.id   AF-A0A524IE50-F1
#
_cell.length_a   1.000
_cell.length_b   1.000
_cell.length_c   1.000
_cell.angle_alpha   90.00
_cell.angle_beta   90.00
_cell.angle_gamma   90.00
#
_symmetry.space_group_name_H-M   'P 1'
#
loop_
_entity.id
_entity.type
_entity.pdbx_description
1 polymer ?
#
loop_
_entity_poly.entity_id
_entity_poly.type
_entity_poly.pdbx_seq_one_letter_code
_entity_poly.pdbx_strand_id
1 'polypeptide(L)'
;MRRRRTHDAIPGILLVLVAIVAGCGSSGNREGAIGTAGTSAVVVQKGDPVLPAASGYAGSRACADCHPNQSTGWGNSLHNAPLKTVAELGDRIFVNDANGNNANDFRDGLDLQTQPAFAAFGNNAPVLSFSGGKYFATIGGVTYEVQRTHGGNGYWK
;
A
#
# COMPACT_ATOMS: atom_id res chain seq x y z
N MET A 1 -35.68 -24.21 62.51
CA MET A 1 -34.33 -23.65 62.33
C MET A 1 -33.92 -23.77 60.86
N ARG A 2 -33.85 -22.64 60.13
CA ARG A 2 -33.65 -22.61 58.66
C ARG A 2 -32.27 -22.01 58.37
N ARG A 3 -31.34 -22.82 57.86
CA ARG A 3 -29.97 -22.37 57.50
C ARG A 3 -30.01 -21.55 56.20
N ARG A 4 -29.46 -20.33 56.24
CA ARG A 4 -29.15 -19.51 55.05
C ARG A 4 -27.70 -19.81 54.63
N ARG A 5 -27.48 -20.16 53.36
CA ARG A 5 -26.16 -20.12 52.70
C ARG A 5 -26.11 -18.84 51.87
N THR A 6 -25.27 -17.89 52.25
CA THR A 6 -24.87 -16.77 51.41
C THR A 6 -23.74 -17.24 50.49
N HIS A 7 -23.92 -17.04 49.18
CA HIS A 7 -22.90 -17.29 48.17
C HIS A 7 -22.07 -16.02 48.03
N ASP A 8 -20.76 -16.15 48.24
CA ASP A 8 -19.78 -15.11 47.94
C ASP A 8 -19.62 -14.99 46.43
N ALA A 9 -19.92 -13.80 45.89
CA ALA A 9 -19.73 -13.50 44.49
C ALA A 9 -18.25 -13.16 44.22
N ILE A 10 -17.65 -13.89 43.27
CA ILE A 10 -16.27 -13.75 42.82
C ILE A 10 -16.14 -12.45 41.98
N PRO A 11 -15.37 -11.43 42.42
CA PRO A 11 -15.25 -10.15 41.70
C PRO A 11 -14.11 -10.14 40.65
N GLY A 12 -13.53 -11.30 40.31
CA GLY A 12 -12.28 -11.38 39.53
C GLY A 12 -12.41 -11.33 38.00
N ILE A 13 -13.60 -11.47 37.43
CA ILE A 13 -13.75 -11.66 35.96
C ILE A 13 -13.89 -10.33 35.19
N LEU A 14 -14.30 -9.24 35.83
CA LEU A 14 -14.56 -7.97 35.12
C LEU A 14 -13.29 -7.17 34.77
N LEU A 15 -12.19 -7.38 35.49
CA LEU A 15 -10.95 -6.60 35.30
C LEU A 15 -10.07 -7.10 34.15
N VAL A 16 -10.24 -8.36 33.71
CA VAL A 16 -9.45 -8.94 32.62
C VAL A 16 -9.97 -8.52 31.23
N LEU A 17 -11.27 -8.23 31.10
CA LEU A 17 -11.85 -7.83 29.81
C LEU A 17 -11.49 -6.39 29.37
N VAL A 18 -11.26 -5.46 30.30
CA VAL A 18 -10.93 -4.07 29.96
C VAL A 18 -9.49 -3.94 29.43
N ALA A 19 -8.56 -4.78 29.89
CA ALA A 19 -7.17 -4.76 29.42
C ALA A 19 -6.99 -5.27 27.98
N ILE A 20 -7.87 -6.18 27.51
CA ILE A 20 -7.78 -6.75 26.16
C ILE A 20 -8.32 -5.76 25.11
N VAL A 21 -9.30 -4.92 25.46
CA VAL A 21 -9.88 -3.93 24.52
C VAL A 21 -8.97 -2.72 24.33
N ALA A 22 -8.16 -2.35 25.32
CA ALA A 22 -7.18 -1.25 25.21
C ALA A 22 -5.90 -1.64 24.45
N GLY A 23 -5.64 -2.94 24.23
CA GLY A 23 -4.46 -3.45 23.52
C GLY A 23 -4.61 -3.49 21.99
N CYS A 24 -5.79 -3.26 21.44
CA CYS A 24 -6.03 -3.25 20.01
C CYS A 24 -5.61 -1.93 19.35
N GLY A 25 -4.30 -1.75 19.19
CA GLY A 25 -3.72 -1.32 17.92
C GLY A 25 -3.95 0.12 17.46
N SER A 26 -3.28 1.08 18.11
CA SER A 26 -2.79 2.26 17.37
C SER A 26 -1.47 1.89 16.69
N SER A 27 -1.54 1.23 15.52
CA SER A 27 -0.37 1.07 14.66
C SER A 27 0.00 2.45 14.12
N GLY A 28 1.08 3.04 14.65
CA GLY A 28 1.56 4.39 14.27
C GLY A 28 2.02 4.54 12.81
N ASN A 29 2.01 3.45 12.03
CA ASN A 29 2.45 3.42 10.63
C ASN A 29 1.30 3.01 9.70
N ARG A 30 0.14 3.68 9.77
CA ARG A 30 -0.92 3.42 8.79
C ARG A 30 -0.48 3.93 7.42
N GLU A 31 -0.55 3.03 6.45
CA GLU A 31 -0.39 3.27 5.02
C GLU A 31 -1.52 4.19 4.51
N GLY A 32 -1.45 5.47 4.84
CA GLY A 32 -2.48 6.46 4.51
C GLY A 32 -1.93 7.89 4.44
N ALA A 33 -0.61 8.07 4.51
CA ALA A 33 0.06 9.36 4.38
C ALA A 33 0.24 9.80 2.93
N ILE A 34 -0.36 9.11 1.95
CA ILE A 34 -0.52 9.66 0.62
C ILE A 34 -1.59 10.74 0.74
N GLY A 35 -1.17 12.00 0.70
CA GLY A 35 -1.97 13.18 1.01
C GLY A 35 -3.38 13.17 0.40
N THR A 36 -4.30 13.86 1.08
CA THR A 36 -5.75 13.93 0.79
C THR A 36 -6.12 14.43 -0.61
N ALA A 37 -5.15 14.82 -1.44
CA ALA A 37 -5.35 15.45 -2.74
C ALA A 37 -5.70 14.47 -3.90
N GLY A 38 -5.93 13.19 -3.64
CA GLY A 38 -6.43 12.30 -4.70
C GLY A 38 -7.04 11.02 -4.19
N THR A 39 -8.29 11.06 -3.77
CA THR A 39 -9.07 9.84 -3.58
C THR A 39 -9.57 9.34 -4.93
N SER A 40 -9.12 8.16 -5.36
CA SER A 40 -9.70 7.46 -6.51
C SER A 40 -11.07 6.92 -6.08
N ALA A 41 -12.12 7.22 -6.84
CA ALA A 41 -13.47 6.69 -6.61
C ALA A 41 -13.42 5.15 -6.72
N VAL A 42 -13.35 4.49 -5.56
CA VAL A 42 -12.85 3.12 -5.40
C VAL A 42 -13.64 2.09 -6.23
N VAL A 43 -13.02 1.64 -7.32
CA VAL A 43 -13.22 0.31 -7.92
C VAL A 43 -11.83 -0.30 -8.11
N VAL A 44 -11.64 -1.54 -7.65
CA VAL A 44 -10.34 -2.24 -7.58
C VAL A 44 -9.64 -2.35 -8.93
N GLN A 45 -10.40 -2.32 -10.02
CA GLN A 45 -9.91 -2.69 -11.34
C GLN A 45 -10.56 -1.83 -12.42
N LYS A 46 -9.77 -0.91 -12.98
CA LYS A 46 -9.94 -0.44 -14.34
C LYS A 46 -8.73 -0.94 -15.15
N GLY A 47 -8.78 -2.19 -15.58
CA GLY A 47 -7.72 -2.82 -16.37
C GLY A 47 -8.31 -3.56 -17.56
N ASP A 48 -7.69 -3.40 -18.72
CA ASP A 48 -8.10 -4.07 -19.97
C ASP A 48 -7.53 -5.50 -20.06
N PRO A 49 -8.32 -6.50 -20.52
CA PRO A 49 -9.77 -6.55 -20.47
C PRO A 49 -10.24 -6.88 -19.05
N VAL A 50 -11.39 -6.32 -18.66
CA VAL A 50 -12.09 -6.70 -17.42
C VAL A 50 -12.53 -8.16 -17.56
N LEU A 51 -11.70 -9.08 -17.08
CA LEU A 51 -12.12 -10.46 -16.90
C LEU A 51 -13.27 -10.46 -15.87
N PRO A 52 -14.32 -11.28 -16.08
CA PRO A 52 -15.34 -11.44 -15.05
C PRO A 52 -14.66 -11.85 -13.75
N ALA A 53 -15.05 -11.20 -12.65
CA ALA A 53 -14.56 -11.57 -11.34
C ALA A 53 -14.77 -13.07 -11.13
N ALA A 54 -13.77 -13.76 -10.57
CA ALA A 54 -13.89 -15.18 -10.29
C ALA A 54 -15.11 -15.43 -9.38
N SER A 55 -15.78 -16.57 -9.57
CA SER A 55 -16.95 -16.93 -8.76
C SER A 55 -16.62 -16.82 -7.27
N GLY A 56 -17.47 -16.14 -6.51
CA GLY A 56 -17.27 -15.88 -5.08
C GLY A 56 -16.55 -14.58 -4.74
N TYR A 57 -16.02 -13.83 -5.71
CA TYR A 57 -15.48 -12.49 -5.46
C TYR A 57 -16.58 -11.44 -5.49
N ALA A 58 -16.87 -10.82 -4.34
CA ALA A 58 -17.89 -9.76 -4.22
C ALA A 58 -17.40 -8.37 -4.70
N GLY A 59 -16.10 -8.20 -4.92
CA GLY A 59 -15.47 -6.90 -5.21
C GLY A 59 -15.37 -6.01 -3.97
N SER A 60 -14.35 -5.13 -3.90
CA SER A 60 -14.13 -4.31 -2.70
C SER A 60 -15.26 -3.33 -2.40
N ARG A 61 -16.01 -2.91 -3.42
CA ARG A 61 -17.14 -1.98 -3.25
C ARG A 61 -18.24 -2.56 -2.38
N ALA A 62 -18.48 -3.87 -2.44
CA ALA A 62 -19.45 -4.56 -1.58
C ALA A 62 -19.06 -4.47 -0.10
N CYS A 63 -17.76 -4.40 0.21
CA CYS A 63 -17.26 -4.29 1.57
C CYS A 63 -17.37 -2.86 2.14
N ALA A 64 -17.39 -1.85 1.28
CA ALA A 64 -17.25 -0.46 1.69
C ALA A 64 -18.44 0.08 2.50
N ASP A 65 -19.64 -0.48 2.28
CA ASP A 65 -20.84 -0.06 3.01
C ASP A 65 -20.81 -0.49 4.48
N CYS A 66 -20.26 -1.69 4.78
CA CYS A 66 -20.11 -2.19 6.14
C CYS A 66 -18.77 -1.80 6.78
N HIS A 67 -17.75 -1.50 5.98
CA HIS A 67 -16.38 -1.21 6.43
C HIS A 67 -15.83 0.09 5.82
N PRO A 68 -16.46 1.25 6.08
CA PRO A 68 -16.11 2.50 5.41
C PRO A 68 -14.69 2.98 5.76
N ASN A 69 -14.24 2.77 7.00
CA ASN A 69 -12.91 3.18 7.45
C ASN A 69 -11.81 2.32 6.84
N GLN A 70 -12.03 0.99 6.76
CA GLN A 70 -11.10 0.06 6.13
C GLN A 70 -11.05 0.29 4.63
N SER A 71 -12.21 0.50 3.98
CA SER A 71 -12.28 0.82 2.56
C SER A 71 -11.55 2.12 2.24
N THR A 72 -11.69 3.16 3.06
CA THR A 72 -10.95 4.42 2.90
C THR A 72 -9.45 4.22 3.08
N GLY A 73 -9.03 3.54 4.15
CA GLY A 73 -7.62 3.27 4.43
C GLY A 73 -6.95 2.45 3.34
N TRP A 74 -7.56 1.31 2.98
CA TRP A 74 -7.08 0.46 1.88
C TRP A 74 -7.11 1.21 0.54
N GLY A 75 -8.15 2.00 0.29
CA GLY A 75 -8.32 2.79 -0.94
C GLY A 75 -7.16 3.74 -1.22
N ASN A 76 -6.57 4.29 -0.15
CA ASN A 76 -5.44 5.22 -0.18
C ASN A 76 -4.07 4.54 -0.01
N SER A 77 -4.04 3.23 0.23
CA SER A 77 -2.81 2.46 0.37
C SER A 77 -2.22 2.09 -1.00
N LEU A 78 -0.91 1.82 -1.02
CA LEU A 78 -0.26 1.28 -2.22
C LEU A 78 -0.71 -0.14 -2.57
N HIS A 79 -1.35 -0.86 -1.66
CA HIS A 79 -1.98 -2.15 -1.97
C HIS A 79 -3.12 -2.04 -3.00
N ASN A 80 -3.72 -0.85 -3.14
CA ASN A 80 -4.75 -0.57 -4.16
C ASN A 80 -4.17 0.12 -5.42
N ALA A 81 -2.85 0.23 -5.53
CA ALA A 81 -2.17 0.86 -6.66
C ALA A 81 -1.65 -0.07 -7.78
N PRO A 82 -1.39 -1.40 -7.60
CA PRO A 82 -0.62 -2.15 -8.59
C PRO A 82 -1.23 -2.27 -9.98
N LEU A 83 -2.57 -2.15 -10.07
CA LEU A 83 -3.30 -2.22 -11.33
C LEU A 83 -3.72 -0.84 -11.84
N LYS A 84 -3.44 0.23 -11.09
CA LYS A 84 -3.70 1.60 -11.49
C LYS A 84 -2.52 2.14 -12.28
N THR A 85 -2.82 3.01 -13.22
CA THR A 85 -1.82 3.60 -14.10
C THR A 85 -1.14 4.80 -13.44
N VAL A 86 0.07 5.13 -13.92
CA VAL A 86 0.74 6.39 -13.61
C VAL A 86 -0.15 7.58 -13.97
N ALA A 87 -0.95 7.50 -15.05
CA ALA A 87 -1.90 8.56 -15.40
C ALA A 87 -2.99 8.78 -14.33
N GLU A 88 -3.43 7.72 -13.65
CA GLU A 88 -4.47 7.80 -12.61
C GLU A 88 -3.94 8.31 -11.27
N LEU A 89 -2.71 7.99 -10.93
CA LEU A 89 -2.16 8.24 -9.58
C LEU A 89 -0.98 9.23 -9.57
N GLY A 90 -0.31 9.46 -10.69
CA GLY A 90 0.88 10.30 -10.78
C GLY A 90 2.02 9.80 -9.89
N ASP A 91 2.80 10.73 -9.36
CA ASP A 91 4.01 10.47 -8.55
C ASP A 91 3.81 9.60 -7.32
N ARG A 92 2.59 9.53 -6.76
CA ARG A 92 2.35 8.90 -5.45
C ARG A 92 2.68 7.40 -5.40
N ILE A 93 2.81 6.76 -6.55
CA ILE A 93 3.11 5.32 -6.68
C ILE A 93 4.61 5.03 -6.82
N PHE A 94 5.43 6.09 -6.82
CA PHE A 94 6.88 6.05 -6.84
C PHE A 94 7.40 6.47 -5.46
N VAL A 95 7.64 5.48 -4.61
CA VAL A 95 8.14 5.68 -3.22
C VAL A 95 9.64 5.44 -3.10
N ASN A 96 10.31 5.23 -4.23
CA ASN A 96 11.71 4.90 -4.32
C ASN A 96 12.55 6.18 -4.22
N ASP A 97 13.40 6.29 -3.20
CA ASP A 97 14.25 7.44 -2.90
C ASP A 97 15.57 6.92 -2.30
N ALA A 98 16.46 6.47 -3.16
CA ALA A 98 17.71 5.81 -2.76
C ALA A 98 18.71 6.79 -2.12
N ASN A 99 18.64 8.08 -2.46
CA ASN A 99 19.57 9.10 -1.97
C ASN A 99 19.00 9.96 -0.81
N GLY A 100 17.71 9.81 -0.48
CA GLY A 100 17.04 10.51 0.62
C GLY A 100 16.74 11.98 0.34
N ASN A 101 16.64 12.41 -0.91
CA ASN A 101 16.44 13.80 -1.28
C ASN A 101 14.95 14.20 -1.37
N ASN A 102 14.01 13.28 -1.09
CA ASN A 102 12.56 13.43 -1.23
C ASN A 102 12.05 13.59 -2.67
N ALA A 103 12.88 13.29 -3.68
CA ALA A 103 12.47 13.06 -5.05
C ALA A 103 12.54 11.57 -5.34
N ASN A 104 11.69 11.08 -6.25
CA ASN A 104 11.77 9.67 -6.62
C ASN A 104 12.96 9.42 -7.55
N ASP A 105 13.53 8.21 -7.54
CA ASP A 105 14.76 7.93 -8.30
C ASP A 105 14.63 8.09 -9.83
N PHE A 106 13.40 8.10 -10.37
CA PHE A 106 13.18 8.41 -11.78
C PHE A 106 13.45 9.88 -12.08
N ARG A 107 13.10 10.78 -11.15
CA ARG A 107 13.38 12.22 -11.27
C ARG A 107 14.87 12.52 -11.11
N ASP A 108 15.57 11.70 -10.32
CA ASP A 108 17.01 11.84 -10.10
C ASP A 108 17.87 11.24 -11.22
N GLY A 109 17.27 10.42 -12.08
CA GLY A 109 18.01 9.76 -13.15
C GLY A 109 18.88 8.61 -12.65
N LEU A 110 18.43 7.86 -11.64
CA LEU A 110 19.25 6.82 -11.00
C LEU A 110 19.71 5.76 -12.00
N ASP A 111 21.03 5.64 -12.09
CA ASP A 111 21.70 4.53 -12.75
C ASP A 111 21.88 3.39 -11.73
N LEU A 112 21.13 2.30 -11.90
CA LEU A 112 21.21 1.17 -10.99
C LEU A 112 22.56 0.44 -11.07
N GLN A 113 23.39 0.65 -12.10
CA GLN A 113 24.76 0.11 -12.13
C GLN A 113 25.59 0.58 -10.93
N THR A 114 25.26 1.76 -10.38
CA THR A 114 25.89 2.31 -9.17
C THR A 114 25.51 1.57 -7.88
N GLN A 115 24.46 0.74 -7.92
CA GLN A 115 23.93 0.02 -6.77
C GLN A 115 24.53 -1.39 -6.70
N PRO A 116 25.09 -1.82 -5.54
CA PRO A 116 25.71 -3.14 -5.40
C PRO A 116 24.80 -4.31 -5.81
N ALA A 117 23.48 -4.19 -5.59
CA ALA A 117 22.49 -5.21 -5.96
C ALA A 117 22.38 -5.46 -7.48
N PHE A 118 22.85 -4.53 -8.30
CA PHE A 118 22.77 -4.60 -9.75
C PHE A 118 24.14 -4.74 -10.43
N ALA A 119 25.22 -4.90 -9.65
CA ALA A 119 26.58 -5.04 -10.17
C ALA A 119 26.71 -6.18 -11.21
N ALA A 120 25.94 -7.26 -11.04
CA ALA A 120 25.92 -8.40 -11.97
C ALA A 120 25.42 -8.04 -13.39
N PHE A 121 24.67 -6.95 -13.54
CA PHE A 121 24.11 -6.54 -14.84
C PHE A 121 25.05 -5.58 -15.60
N GLY A 122 26.03 -4.97 -14.93
CA GLY A 122 26.95 -4.00 -15.55
C GLY A 122 26.18 -2.92 -16.33
N ASN A 123 26.60 -2.66 -17.57
CA ASN A 123 25.96 -1.68 -18.45
C ASN A 123 24.51 -2.04 -18.87
N ASN A 124 24.04 -3.26 -18.55
CA ASN A 124 22.65 -3.66 -18.76
C ASN A 124 21.77 -3.38 -17.54
N ALA A 125 22.32 -2.85 -16.45
CA ALA A 125 21.52 -2.42 -15.32
C ALA A 125 20.52 -1.31 -15.75
N PRO A 126 19.32 -1.25 -15.14
CA PRO A 126 18.35 -0.25 -15.55
C PRO A 126 18.80 1.17 -15.17
N VAL A 127 18.59 2.12 -16.09
CA VAL A 127 18.69 3.55 -15.82
C VAL A 127 17.28 4.14 -15.77
N LEU A 128 16.93 4.76 -14.65
CA LEU A 128 15.63 5.39 -14.45
C LEU A 128 15.66 6.82 -14.99
N SER A 129 14.55 7.32 -15.51
CA SER A 129 14.46 8.71 -15.97
C SER A 129 13.04 9.24 -15.99
N PHE A 130 12.91 10.57 -15.97
CA PHE A 130 11.66 11.29 -16.13
C PHE A 130 11.82 12.33 -17.25
N SER A 131 10.98 12.25 -18.28
CA SER A 131 11.02 13.15 -19.43
C SER A 131 9.63 13.32 -20.03
N GLY A 132 9.30 14.52 -20.50
CA GLY A 132 8.01 14.77 -21.15
C GLY A 132 6.78 14.44 -20.29
N GLY A 133 6.90 14.53 -18.97
CA GLY A 133 5.82 14.17 -18.03
C GLY A 133 5.65 12.68 -17.78
N LYS A 134 6.56 11.84 -18.28
CA LYS A 134 6.48 10.38 -18.24
C LYS A 134 7.72 9.77 -17.59
N TYR A 135 7.56 8.55 -17.09
CA TYR A 135 8.59 7.80 -16.38
C TYR A 135 9.12 6.69 -17.28
N PHE A 136 10.43 6.48 -17.29
CA PHE A 136 11.07 5.50 -18.14
C PHE A 136 12.14 4.70 -17.40
N ALA A 137 12.30 3.45 -17.83
CA ALA A 137 13.45 2.61 -17.49
C ALA A 137 14.16 2.19 -18.78
N THR A 138 15.46 2.45 -18.88
CA THR A 138 16.30 1.98 -19.99
C THR A 138 17.09 0.77 -19.54
N ILE A 139 16.92 -0.37 -20.21
CA ILE A 139 17.59 -1.64 -19.88
C ILE A 139 18.29 -2.13 -21.15
N GLY A 140 19.61 -2.31 -21.09
CA GLY A 140 20.40 -2.78 -22.24
C GLY A 140 20.21 -1.95 -23.51
N GLY A 141 19.97 -0.64 -23.35
CA GLY A 141 19.74 0.31 -24.46
C GLY A 141 18.29 0.41 -24.97
N VAL A 142 17.35 -0.39 -24.43
CA VAL A 142 15.92 -0.28 -24.78
C VAL A 142 15.18 0.50 -23.70
N THR A 143 14.45 1.54 -24.10
CA THR A 143 13.67 2.38 -23.19
C THR A 143 12.20 1.94 -23.14
N TYR A 144 11.70 1.70 -21.94
CA TYR A 144 10.32 1.34 -21.66
C TYR A 144 9.63 2.43 -20.85
N GLU A 145 8.43 2.83 -21.24
CA GLU A 145 7.60 3.72 -20.41
C GLU A 145 7.02 2.92 -19.25
N VAL A 146 7.16 3.45 -18.03
CA VAL A 146 6.54 2.87 -16.84
C VAL A 146 5.09 3.30 -16.79
N GLN A 147 4.18 2.36 -17.07
CA GLN A 147 2.74 2.61 -17.04
C GLN A 147 2.10 2.32 -15.68
N ARG A 148 2.70 1.41 -14.91
CA ARG A 148 2.20 0.89 -13.63
C ARG A 148 3.38 0.56 -12.76
N THR A 149 3.23 0.69 -11.44
CA THR A 149 4.22 0.23 -10.48
C THR A 149 3.60 -0.85 -9.62
N HIS A 150 4.35 -1.92 -9.38
CA HIS A 150 4.02 -2.93 -8.39
C HIS A 150 5.12 -2.86 -7.33
N GLY A 151 4.81 -2.24 -6.20
CA GLY A 151 5.80 -2.03 -5.15
C GLY A 151 5.16 -1.84 -3.79
N GLY A 152 5.83 -2.33 -2.75
CA GLY A 152 5.50 -2.01 -1.37
C GLY A 152 5.77 -0.53 -1.08
N ASN A 153 5.17 -0.01 -0.03
CA ASN A 153 5.31 1.37 0.43
C ASN A 153 6.66 1.73 1.07
N GLY A 154 7.70 0.92 0.84
CA GLY A 154 9.01 1.08 1.47
C GLY A 154 9.06 0.77 2.98
N TYR A 155 7.91 0.58 3.64
CA TYR A 155 7.83 0.26 5.08
C TYR A 155 7.94 -1.25 5.36
N TRP A 156 7.66 -2.08 4.37
CA TRP A 156 7.86 -3.53 4.44
C TRP A 156 8.96 -3.91 3.45
N LYS A 157 10.16 -4.12 3.97
CA LYS A 157 11.33 -4.66 3.25
C LYS A 157 11.46 -6.15 3.53
#